data_AF-A0A453FQI7-F1
#
_entry.id   AF-A0A453FQI7-F1
#
_cell.length_a   1.000
_cell.length_b   1.000
_cell.length_c   1.000
_cell.angle_alpha   90.00
_cell.angle_beta   90.00
_cell.angle_gamma   90.00
#
_symmetry.space_group_name_H-M   'P 1'
#
loop_
_entity.id
_entity.type
_entity.pdbx_description
1 polymer ?
#
loop_
_entity_poly.entity_id
_entity_poly.type
_entity_poly.pdbx_seq_one_letter_code
_entity_poly.pdbx_strand_id
1 'polypeptide(L)' 'PPSPACCAVIQRADMPCLCAKVTPAVEKVVCMDKVVFVAKYCKRPLQPGSNCGS' A
#
# COMPACT_ATOMS: atom_id res chain seq x y z
N PRO A 1 5.74 -7.68 11.77
CA PRO A 1 5.59 -8.20 10.38
C PRO A 1 4.10 -8.33 10.05
N PRO A 2 3.67 -8.21 8.78
CA PRO A 2 2.27 -8.41 8.36
C PRO A 2 1.78 -9.83 8.65
N SER A 3 0.49 -9.97 8.98
CA SER A 3 -0.13 -11.29 9.13
C SER A 3 -0.35 -11.97 7.76
N PRO A 4 -0.51 -13.30 7.70
CA PRO A 4 -0.85 -14.00 6.46
C PRO A 4 -2.12 -13.46 5.81
N ALA A 5 -3.15 -13.15 6.61
CA ALA A 5 -4.41 -12.56 6.13
C ALA A 5 -4.20 -11.17 5.50
N CYS A 6 -3.33 -10.34 6.09
CA CYS A 6 -2.95 -9.05 5.51
C CYS A 6 -2.28 -9.25 4.14
N CYS A 7 -1.31 -10.16 4.03
CA CYS A 7 -0.65 -10.42 2.75
C CYS A 7 -1.60 -10.98 1.69
N ALA A 8 -2.56 -11.84 2.06
CA ALA A 8 -3.59 -12.32 1.13
C ALA A 8 -4.42 -11.17 0.54
N VAL A 9 -4.74 -10.14 1.33
CA VAL A 9 -5.40 -8.93 0.84
C VAL A 9 -4.48 -8.12 -0.07
N ILE A 10 -3.22 -7.90 0.34
CA ILE A 10 -2.24 -7.16 -0.46
C ILE A 10 -2.00 -7.81 -1.82
N GLN A 11 -2.02 -9.14 -1.92
CA GLN A 11 -1.83 -9.84 -3.20
C GLN A 11 -2.97 -9.62 -4.20
N ARG A 12 -4.20 -9.45 -3.70
CA ARG A 12 -5.41 -9.29 -4.55
C ARG A 12 -5.91 -7.86 -4.68
N ALA A 13 -5.33 -6.91 -3.94
CA ALA A 13 -5.78 -5.52 -3.92
C ALA A 13 -5.70 -4.85 -5.30
N ASP A 14 -6.66 -4.00 -5.63
CA ASP A 14 -6.57 -3.13 -6.80
C ASP A 14 -5.82 -1.85 -6.39
N MET A 15 -4.51 -1.83 -6.63
CA MET A 15 -3.65 -0.72 -6.21
C MET A 15 -3.99 0.60 -6.93
N PRO A 16 -4.21 0.64 -8.25
CA PRO A 16 -4.73 1.85 -8.93
C PRO A 16 -6.02 2.39 -8.30
N CYS A 17 -7.00 1.52 -8.03
CA CYS A 17 -8.26 1.93 -7.41
C CYS A 17 -8.04 2.50 -6.00
N LEU A 18 -7.24 1.83 -5.16
CA LEU A 18 -6.92 2.30 -3.81
C LEU A 18 -6.16 3.63 -3.82
N CYS A 19 -5.21 3.80 -4.74
CA CYS A 19 -4.44 5.02 -4.87
C CYS A 19 -5.32 6.23 -5.22
N ALA A 20 -6.37 6.05 -6.03
CA ALA A 20 -7.37 7.09 -6.29
C ALA A 20 -8.22 7.47 -5.06
N LYS A 21 -8.14 6.71 -3.96
CA LYS A 21 -8.84 6.99 -2.69
C LYS A 21 -7.92 7.56 -1.62
N VAL A 22 -6.62 7.69 -1.89
CA VAL A 22 -5.68 8.34 -0.98
C VAL A 22 -6.00 9.84 -0.97
N THR A 23 -6.50 10.31 0.17
CA THR A 23 -6.76 11.72 0.44
C THR A 23 -5.75 12.24 1.47
N PRO A 24 -5.61 13.57 1.65
CA PRO A 24 -4.74 14.11 2.69
C PRO A 24 -5.07 13.64 4.12
N ALA A 25 -6.32 13.21 4.37
CA ALA A 25 -6.70 12.61 5.64
C ALA A 25 -6.15 11.18 5.80
N VAL A 26 -6.10 10.41 4.71
CA VAL A 26 -5.51 9.06 4.69
C VAL A 26 -4.00 9.12 4.88
N GLU A 27 -3.33 10.07 4.21
CA GLU A 27 -1.88 10.28 4.34
C GLU A 27 -1.45 10.61 5.78
N LYS A 28 -2.30 11.28 6.57
CA LYS A 28 -2.03 11.58 7.99
C LYS A 28 -2.05 10.35 8.89
N VAL A 29 -2.74 9.28 8.49
CA VAL A 29 -2.89 8.06 9.31
C VAL A 29 -2.12 6.86 8.76
N VAL A 30 -1.72 6.91 7.49
CA VAL A 30 -0.97 5.85 6.81
C VAL A 30 0.49 6.25 6.67
N CYS A 31 1.39 5.51 7.33
CA CYS A 31 2.83 5.67 7.15
C CYS A 31 3.28 5.03 5.83
N MET A 32 3.69 5.86 4.87
CA MET A 32 4.07 5.39 3.52
C MET A 32 5.28 4.44 3.53
N ASP A 33 6.26 4.65 4.41
CA ASP A 33 7.38 3.71 4.59
C ASP A 33 6.90 2.32 5.02
N LYS A 34 5.87 2.27 5.87
CA LYS A 34 5.25 0.99 6.25
C LYS A 34 4.50 0.38 5.08
N VAL A 35 3.81 1.17 4.23
CA VAL A 35 3.17 0.64 3.02
C VAL A 35 4.18 -0.01 2.10
N VAL A 36 5.33 0.64 1.85
CA VAL A 36 6.43 0.08 1.05
C VAL A 36 6.95 -1.21 1.68
N PHE A 37 7.17 -1.22 3.01
CA PHE A 37 7.60 -2.41 3.74
C PHE A 37 6.59 -3.57 3.61
N VAL A 38 5.29 -3.32 3.81
CA VAL A 38 4.23 -4.33 3.71
C VAL A 38 4.16 -4.89 2.28
N ALA A 39 4.18 -4.03 1.27
CA ALA A 39 4.15 -4.41 -0.14
C ALA A 39 5.33 -5.34 -0.49
N LYS A 40 6.55 -4.97 -0.09
CA LYS A 40 7.76 -5.78 -0.30
C LYS A 40 7.70 -7.10 0.48
N TYR A 41 7.30 -7.06 1.75
CA TYR A 41 7.20 -8.24 2.60
C TYR A 41 6.22 -9.26 2.03
N CYS A 42 5.04 -8.79 1.59
CA CYS A 42 3.97 -9.62 1.01
C CYS A 42 4.20 -10.00 -0.47
N LYS A 43 5.42 -9.82 -0.99
CA LYS A 43 5.85 -10.19 -2.35
C LYS A 43 5.09 -9.50 -3.49
N ARG A 44 4.63 -8.27 -3.24
CA ARG A 44 4.01 -7.41 -4.24
C ARG A 44 4.55 -5.98 -4.10
N PRO A 45 5.82 -5.73 -4.44
CA PRO A 45 6.43 -4.41 -4.29
C PRO A 45 5.72 -3.37 -5.18
N LEU A 46 5.69 -2.13 -4.70
CA LEU A 46 5.29 -0.99 -5.53
C LEU A 46 6.31 -0.78 -6.64
N GLN A 47 5.86 -0.30 -7.81
CA GLN A 47 6.78 0.09 -8.87
C GLN A 47 7.57 1.34 -8.42
N PRO A 48 8.89 1.41 -8.68
CA PRO A 48 9.65 2.64 -8.44
C PRO A 48 8.98 3.84 -9.11
N GLY A 49 8.88 4.96 -8.39
CA GLY A 49 8.19 6.16 -8.89
C GLY A 49 6.67 6.12 -8.82
N SER A 50 6.05 5.06 -8.26
CA SER A 50 4.61 5.06 -7.97
C SER A 50 4.26 6.24 -7.06
N ASN A 51 3.23 7.00 -7.44
CA ASN A 51 2.68 8.08 -6.65
C ASN A 51 1.19 7.82 -6.40
N CYS A 52 0.75 7.96 -5.15
CA CYS A 52 -0.63 7.81 -4.73
C CYS A 52 -0.91 8.91 -3.71
N GLY A 53 -1.97 9.69 -3.92
CA GLY A 53 -2.22 10.88 -3.12
C GLY A 53 -1.81 12.16 -3.85
N SER A 54 -1.60 13.24 -3.09
CA SER A 54 -1.38 14.61 -3.62
C SER A 54 -0.04 15.20 -3.19
#